data_AF-A0A969F915-F1
#
_entry.id   AF-A0A969F915-F1
#
_cell.length_a   1.000
_cell.length_b   1.000
_cell.length_c   1.000
_cell.angle_alpha   90.00
_cell.angle_beta   90.00
_cell.angle_gamma   90.00
#
_symmetry.space_group_name_H-M   'P 1'
#
loop_
_entity.id
_entity.type
_entity.pdbx_description
1 polymer ?
#
loop_
_entity_poly.entity_id
_entity_poly.type
_entity_poly.pdbx_seq_one_letter_code
_entity_poly.pdbx_strand_id
1 'polypeptide(L)' 'MNEDELFYQVSFVVVGSPHPGAIMSVDKRPEVGEIVRFGGEDFEVLEVQELTPVTGNFGFLHVTCQRTQKT' A
#
# COMPACT_ATOMS: atom_id res chain seq x y z
N MET A 1 11.01 -16.53 -12.14
CA MET A 1 10.99 -15.37 -11.23
C MET A 1 12.43 -14.93 -11.11
N ASN A 2 12.77 -13.71 -11.51
CA ASN A 2 14.10 -13.17 -11.24
C ASN A 2 14.19 -12.96 -9.72
N GLU A 3 15.22 -13.51 -9.08
CA GLU A 3 15.43 -13.38 -7.64
C GLU A 3 15.76 -11.93 -7.22
N ASP A 4 15.93 -11.03 -8.20
CA ASP A 4 16.27 -9.62 -8.03
C ASP A 4 15.06 -8.66 -7.99
N GLU A 5 13.84 -9.13 -8.30
CA GLU A 5 12.64 -8.28 -8.29
C GLU A 5 12.05 -8.19 -6.87
N LEU A 6 12.21 -7.02 -6.27
CA LEU A 6 11.71 -6.71 -4.95
C LEU A 6 10.19 -6.53 -4.97
N PHE A 7 9.49 -7.18 -4.05
CA PHE A 7 8.05 -7.13 -3.97
C PHE A 7 7.57 -6.93 -2.55
N TYR A 8 6.49 -6.18 -2.40
CA TYR A 8 5.87 -5.89 -1.12
C TYR A 8 4.46 -6.44 -1.09
N GLN A 9 4.14 -7.18 -0.04
CA GLN A 9 2.75 -7.37 0.34
C GLN A 9 2.37 -6.23 1.28
N VAL A 10 1.31 -5.51 0.93
CA VAL A 10 0.91 -4.27 1.58
C VAL A 10 -0.50 -4.43 2.12
N SER A 11 -0.66 -4.18 3.42
CA SER A 11 -1.96 -4.06 4.07
C SER A 11 -2.36 -2.59 4.10
N PHE A 12 -3.23 -2.20 3.17
CA PHE A 12 -3.83 -0.86 3.10
C PHE A 12 -5.01 -0.77 4.06
N VAL A 13 -4.95 0.16 5.00
CA VAL A 13 -6.05 0.54 5.89
C VAL A 13 -6.54 1.92 5.49
N VAL A 14 -7.85 2.06 5.29
CA VAL A 14 -8.47 3.33 4.94
C VAL A 14 -9.07 3.98 6.18
N VAL A 15 -8.61 5.19 6.51
CA VAL A 15 -9.18 6.00 7.58
C VAL A 15 -10.29 6.92 7.05
N GLY A 16 -11.27 7.22 7.91
CA GLY A 16 -12.35 8.15 7.57
C GLY A 16 -13.34 7.66 6.50
N SER A 17 -13.30 6.37 6.16
CA SER A 17 -14.18 5.73 5.16
C SER A 17 -14.68 4.38 5.67
N PRO A 18 -15.89 3.93 5.32
CA PRO A 18 -16.34 2.57 5.58
C PRO A 18 -15.64 1.52 4.70
N HIS A 19 -14.75 1.93 3.79
CA HIS A 19 -14.00 1.01 2.95
C HIS A 19 -13.12 0.08 3.79
N PRO A 20 -13.17 -1.25 3.59
CA PRO A 20 -12.46 -2.22 4.43
C PRO A 20 -10.93 -2.25 4.25
N GLY A 21 -10.35 -1.32 3.48
CA GLY A 21 -8.98 -1.42 2.99
C GLY A 21 -8.77 -2.53 1.93
N ALA A 22 -7.52 -2.92 1.74
CA ALA A 22 -7.12 -3.98 0.81
C ALA A 22 -5.77 -4.60 1.23
N ILE A 23 -5.56 -5.88 0.90
CA ILE A 23 -4.23 -6.46 0.91
C ILE A 23 -3.81 -6.66 -0.53
N MET A 24 -2.70 -6.04 -0.92
CA MET A 24 -2.21 -6.04 -2.28
C MET A 24 -0.73 -6.32 -2.34
N SER A 25 -0.30 -6.54 -3.56
CA SER A 25 0.94 -7.16 -3.95
C SER A 25 1.55 -6.20 -4.95
N VAL A 26 2.61 -5.48 -4.57
CA VAL A 26 3.15 -4.35 -5.32
C VAL A 26 4.65 -4.52 -5.56
N ASP A 27 5.11 -4.10 -6.73
CA ASP A 27 6.51 -4.11 -7.16
C ASP A 27 7.30 -2.89 -6.68
N LYS A 28 6.61 -1.87 -6.17
CA LYS A 28 7.21 -0.67 -5.59
C LYS A 28 6.68 -0.43 -4.18
N ARG A 29 7.58 -0.03 -3.26
CA ARG A 29 7.21 0.49 -1.95
C ARG A 29 6.31 1.74 -2.13
N PRO A 30 5.09 1.76 -1.54
CA PRO A 30 4.26 2.96 -1.55
C PRO A 30 4.94 4.14 -0.84
N GLU A 31 4.66 5.35 -1.30
CA GLU A 31 5.20 6.59 -0.74
C GLU A 31 4.09 7.46 -0.13
N VAL A 32 4.41 8.22 0.92
CA VAL A 32 3.45 9.19 1.49
C VAL A 32 3.10 10.26 0.46
N GLY A 33 1.81 10.54 0.29
CA GLY A 33 1.25 11.42 -0.73
C GLY A 33 0.96 10.73 -2.07
N GLU A 34 1.37 9.47 -2.25
CA GLU A 34 1.01 8.69 -3.43
C GLU A 34 -0.49 8.42 -3.48
N ILE A 35 -1.08 8.40 -4.69
CA ILE A 35 -2.46 7.98 -4.91
C ILE A 35 -2.45 6.51 -5.34
N VAL A 36 -3.01 5.65 -4.49
CA VAL A 36 -3.22 4.23 -4.78
C VAL A 36 -4.68 3.99 -5.14
N ARG A 37 -4.93 3.07 -6.06
CA ARG A 37 -6.28 2.74 -6.54
C ARG A 37 -6.62 1.30 -6.27
N PHE A 38 -7.71 1.06 -5.56
CA PHE A 38 -8.27 -0.27 -5.34
C PHE A 38 -9.78 -0.18 -5.12
N GLY A 39 -10.52 -1.25 -5.47
CA GLY A 39 -11.98 -1.23 -5.37
C GLY A 39 -12.67 -0.19 -6.28
N GLY A 40 -11.96 0.34 -7.28
CA GLY A 40 -12.45 1.40 -8.17
C GLY A 40 -12.32 2.83 -7.61
N GLU A 41 -11.90 2.99 -6.35
CA GLU A 41 -11.72 4.27 -5.66
C GLU A 41 -10.23 4.62 -5.50
N ASP A 42 -9.96 5.91 -5.36
CA ASP A 42 -8.61 6.45 -5.18
C ASP A 42 -8.38 6.82 -3.70
N PHE A 43 -7.19 6.50 -3.20
CA PHE A 43 -6.78 6.74 -1.81
C PHE A 43 -5.39 7.38 -1.77
N GLU A 44 -5.23 8.41 -0.96
CA GLU A 44 -3.94 9.05 -0.69
C GLU A 44 -3.25 8.36 0.47
N VAL A 45 -1.99 7.97 0.28
CA VAL A 45 -1.14 7.38 1.31
C VAL A 45 -0.74 8.43 2.33
N LEU A 46 -1.02 8.18 3.60
CA LEU A 46 -0.69 9.07 4.72
C LEU A 46 0.52 8.59 5.51
N GLU A 47 0.67 7.27 5.64
CA GLU A 47 1.74 6.65 6.42
C GLU A 47 2.13 5.31 5.80
N VAL A 48 3.42 5.00 5.85
CA VAL A 48 3.98 3.71 5.39
C VAL A 48 4.86 3.15 6.49
N GLN A 49 4.37 2.11 7.16
CA GLN A 49 5.09 1.40 8.21
C GLN A 49 5.62 0.08 7.68
N GLU A 50 6.90 -0.19 7.93
CA GLU A 50 7.49 -1.50 7.68
C GLU A 50 7.19 -2.44 8.84
N LEU A 51 6.45 -3.52 8.56
CA LEU A 51 6.14 -4.55 9.54
C LEU A 51 7.18 -5.66 9.53
N THR A 52 7.69 -5.99 8.34
CA THR A 52 8.79 -6.93 8.17
C THR A 52 9.77 -6.36 7.17
N PRO A 53 11.05 -6.21 7.54
CA PRO A 53 12.06 -5.75 6.61
C PRO A 53 12.19 -6.73 5.46
N VAL A 54 12.70 -6.22 4.34
CA VAL A 54 12.93 -7.04 3.15
C VAL A 54 13.83 -8.22 3.50
N THR A 55 13.30 -9.43 3.31
CA THR A 55 14.03 -10.68 3.48
C THR A 55 14.06 -11.40 2.14
N GLY A 56 15.25 -11.53 1.55
CA GLY A 56 15.39 -11.94 0.16
C GLY A 56 14.83 -10.86 -0.77
N ASN A 57 13.74 -11.17 -1.45
CA ASN A 57 13.06 -10.29 -2.40
C ASN A 57 11.65 -9.87 -1.94
N PHE A 58 11.30 -10.07 -0.68
CA PHE A 58 9.96 -9.83 -0.14
C PHE A 58 9.97 -8.97 1.13
N GLY A 59 9.09 -7.96 1.20
CA GLY A 59 8.83 -7.17 2.40
C GLY A 59 7.33 -7.09 2.74
N PHE A 60 7.01 -6.83 4.01
CA PHE A 60 5.62 -6.64 4.45
C PHE A 60 5.41 -5.24 5.02
N LEU A 61 4.45 -4.52 4.44
CA LEU A 61 4.16 -3.13 4.79
C LEU A 61 2.73 -2.97 5.30
N HIS A 62 2.55 -2.04 6.23
CA HIS A 62 1.26 -1.49 6.61
C HIS A 62 1.17 -0.07 6.07
N VAL A 63 0.08 0.24 5.39
CA VAL A 63 -0.13 1.56 4.79
C VAL A 63 -1.46 2.11 5.27
N THR A 64 -1.39 3.28 5.90
CA THR A 64 -2.58 4.06 6.24
C THR A 64 -2.86 5.02 5.09
N CYS A 65 -4.10 5.04 4.61
CA CYS A 65 -4.52 5.93 3.52
C CYS A 65 -5.89 6.52 3.80
N GLN A 66 -6.23 7.59 3.08
CA GLN A 66 -7.54 8.22 3.15
C GLN A 66 -8.16 8.31 1.77
N ARG A 67 -9.48 8.24 1.68
CA ARG A 67 -10.19 8.39 0.40
C ARG A 67 -9.94 9.81 -0.14
N THR A 68 -9.48 9.92 -1.38
CA THR A 68 -9.37 11.22 -2.04
C THR A 68 -10.68 11.55 -2.77
N GLN A 69 -11.15 12.78 -2.61
CA GLN A 69 -12.24 13.34 -3.40
C GLN A 69 -11.62 14.18 -4.52
N LYS A 70 -10.90 13.56 -5.46
CA LYS A 70 -10.55 14.28 -6.69
C LYS A 70 -11.83 14.48 -7.49
N THR A 71 -12.32 15.72 -7.50
CA THR A 71 -13.44 16.22 -8.31
C THR A 71 -12.93 16.60 -9.69
#